data_AF-A0A1V4ZSR9-F1
#
_entry.id   AF-A0A1V4ZSR9-F1
#
_cell.length_a   1.000
_cell.length_b   1.000
_cell.length_c   1.000
_cell.angle_alpha   90.00
_cell.angle_beta   90.00
_cell.angle_gamma   90.00
#
_symmetry.space_group_name_H-M   'P 1'
#
loop_
_entity.id
_entity.type
_entity.pdbx_description
1 polymer ?
#
loop_
_entity_poly.entity_id
_entity_poly.type
_entity_poly.pdbx_seq_one_letter_code
_entity_poly.pdbx_strand_id
1 'polypeptide(L)'
;MGVEVLYTRVHEIFRRVLENVQDIIIISICVVLFLLMVRTIAGLLFGLFQSFDYRVIAAELIYILVLIEIYRLLIIYLREHRVAVDIMIEVGIVSILREIILHGILEIEPLKLVAIAILLIALLSLLRFGAIRKEEVEAGVRDGIFAEMRKTVEKYRQQSR
;
A
#
# COMPACT_ATOMS: atom_id res chain seq x y z
N MET A 1 31.97 -31.18 0.21
CA MET A 1 31.61 -29.96 0.97
C MET A 1 31.98 -28.67 0.20
N GLY A 2 31.74 -28.61 -1.13
CA GLY A 2 32.12 -27.46 -1.97
C GLY A 2 31.08 -27.02 -3.00
N VAL A 3 29.99 -27.79 -3.18
CA VAL A 3 28.94 -27.51 -4.17
C VAL A 3 27.78 -26.70 -3.57
N GLU A 4 27.45 -26.92 -2.29
CA GLU A 4 26.35 -26.18 -1.62
C GLU A 4 26.66 -24.69 -1.43
N VAL A 5 27.93 -24.32 -1.21
CA VAL A 5 28.37 -22.92 -1.05
C VAL A 5 28.31 -22.14 -2.37
N LEU A 6 28.41 -22.83 -3.51
CA LEU A 6 28.34 -22.20 -4.84
C LEU A 6 26.89 -21.82 -5.19
N TYR A 7 25.92 -22.67 -4.83
CA TYR A 7 24.50 -22.48 -5.16
C TYR A 7 23.90 -21.26 -4.44
N THR A 8 24.24 -21.06 -3.16
CA THR A 8 23.79 -19.89 -2.38
C THR A 8 24.33 -18.58 -2.96
N ARG A 9 25.58 -18.59 -3.44
CA ARG A 9 26.25 -17.38 -3.95
C ARG A 9 25.69 -16.91 -5.29
N VAL A 10 25.35 -17.86 -6.18
CA VAL A 10 24.68 -17.53 -7.46
C VAL A 10 23.29 -16.96 -7.20
N HIS A 11 22.55 -17.51 -6.21
CA HIS A 11 21.23 -17.03 -5.86
C HIS A 11 21.25 -15.59 -5.30
N GLU A 12 22.22 -15.26 -4.46
CA GLU A 12 22.37 -13.90 -3.93
C GLU A 12 22.78 -12.86 -4.97
N ILE A 13 23.69 -13.23 -5.89
CA ILE A 13 24.12 -12.34 -6.98
C ILE A 13 22.95 -12.09 -7.93
N PHE A 14 22.22 -13.15 -8.30
CA PHE A 14 21.06 -13.03 -9.19
C PHE A 14 19.97 -12.15 -8.58
N ARG A 15 19.68 -12.35 -7.28
CA ARG A 15 18.74 -11.52 -6.53
C ARG A 15 19.16 -10.04 -6.51
N ARG A 16 20.44 -9.75 -6.24
CA ARG A 16 20.93 -8.36 -6.13
C ARG A 16 20.94 -7.64 -7.48
N VAL A 17 21.19 -8.36 -8.57
CA VAL A 17 21.08 -7.82 -9.94
C VAL A 17 19.63 -7.56 -10.31
N LEU A 18 18.71 -8.48 -9.98
CA LEU A 18 17.27 -8.32 -10.18
C LEU A 18 16.71 -7.11 -9.41
N GLU A 19 17.09 -6.95 -8.14
CA GLU A 19 16.70 -5.80 -7.32
C GLU A 19 17.16 -4.48 -7.96
N ASN A 20 18.42 -4.37 -8.38
CA ASN A 20 18.93 -3.16 -9.05
C ASN A 20 18.22 -2.83 -10.38
N VAL A 21 17.95 -3.85 -11.21
CA VAL A 21 17.24 -3.66 -12.49
C VAL A 21 15.80 -3.22 -12.23
N GLN A 22 15.14 -3.82 -11.24
CA GLN A 22 13.78 -3.48 -10.86
C GLN A 22 13.69 -2.02 -10.37
N ASP A 23 14.65 -1.55 -9.56
CA ASP A 23 14.67 -0.17 -9.08
C ASP A 23 14.81 0.84 -10.25
N ILE A 24 15.68 0.55 -11.23
CA ILE A 24 15.84 1.40 -12.42
C ILE A 24 14.54 1.47 -13.23
N ILE A 25 13.87 0.33 -13.43
CA ILE A 25 12.58 0.27 -14.13
C ILE A 25 11.54 1.13 -13.40
N ILE A 26 11.47 1.01 -12.09
CA ILE A 26 10.51 1.71 -11.24
C ILE A 26 10.75 3.22 -11.26
N ILE A 27 12.00 3.68 -11.18
CA ILE A 27 12.35 5.09 -11.33
C ILE A 27 11.93 5.61 -12.72
N SER A 28 12.19 4.84 -13.78
CA SER A 28 11.78 5.21 -15.14
C SER A 28 10.26 5.33 -15.26
N ILE A 29 9.51 4.38 -14.69
CA ILE A 29 8.04 4.39 -14.70
C ILE A 29 7.51 5.59 -13.89
N CYS A 30 8.11 5.90 -12.73
CA CYS A 30 7.75 7.07 -11.93
C CYS A 30 7.82 8.35 -12.77
N VAL A 31 8.90 8.54 -13.53
CA VAL A 31 9.08 9.71 -14.39
C VAL A 31 8.02 9.76 -15.50
N VAL A 32 7.78 8.64 -16.18
CA VAL A 32 6.76 8.58 -17.25
C VAL A 32 5.37 8.86 -16.69
N LEU A 33 4.99 8.24 -15.58
CA LEU A 33 3.70 8.48 -14.92
C LEU A 33 3.53 9.93 -14.50
N PHE A 34 4.58 10.55 -13.95
CA PHE A 34 4.56 11.96 -13.59
C PHE A 34 4.30 12.86 -14.80
N LEU A 35 4.98 12.61 -15.92
CA LEU A 35 4.76 13.36 -17.16
C LEU A 35 3.34 13.17 -17.71
N LEU A 36 2.81 11.94 -17.67
CA LEU A 36 1.43 11.66 -18.08
C LEU A 36 0.42 12.39 -17.20
N MET A 37 0.61 12.39 -15.87
CA MET A 37 -0.25 13.13 -14.94
C MET A 37 -0.24 14.62 -15.27
N VAL A 38 0.93 15.24 -15.44
CA VAL A 38 1.04 16.67 -15.80
C VAL A 38 0.33 16.96 -17.12
N ARG A 39 0.52 16.11 -18.13
CA ARG A 39 -0.16 16.24 -19.43
C ARG A 39 -1.68 16.18 -19.30
N THR A 40 -2.21 15.23 -18.53
CA THR A 40 -3.66 15.10 -18.31
C THR A 40 -4.23 16.26 -17.52
N ILE A 41 -3.53 16.73 -16.48
CA ILE A 41 -3.96 17.92 -15.71
C ILE A 41 -4.04 19.14 -16.63
N ALA A 42 -3.03 19.35 -17.47
CA ALA A 42 -3.04 20.44 -18.44
C ALA A 42 -4.22 20.29 -19.43
N GLY A 43 -4.45 19.08 -19.95
CA GLY A 43 -5.58 18.78 -20.82
C GLY A 43 -6.94 19.12 -20.18
N LEU A 44 -7.17 18.65 -18.96
CA LEU A 44 -8.36 18.94 -18.16
C LEU A 44 -8.54 20.45 -17.96
N LEU A 45 -7.47 21.18 -17.62
CA LEU A 45 -7.52 22.63 -17.43
C LEU A 45 -7.93 23.36 -18.71
N PHE A 46 -7.36 23.00 -19.87
CA PHE A 46 -7.74 23.61 -21.15
C PHE A 46 -9.16 23.21 -21.59
N GLY A 47 -9.56 21.96 -21.34
CA GLY A 47 -10.89 21.44 -21.66
C GLY A 47 -12.01 22.14 -20.88
N LEU A 48 -11.75 22.56 -19.63
CA LEU A 48 -12.70 23.36 -18.85
C LEU A 48 -13.03 24.72 -19.48
N PHE A 49 -12.13 25.27 -20.30
CA PHE A 49 -12.36 26.53 -21.02
C PHE A 49 -13.04 26.32 -22.38
N GLN A 50 -13.01 25.11 -22.95
CA GLN A 50 -13.39 24.84 -24.34
C GLN A 50 -14.41 23.70 -24.43
N SER A 51 -15.69 24.03 -24.20
CA SER A 51 -16.88 23.17 -24.36
C SER A 51 -17.04 22.00 -23.37
N PHE A 52 -18.16 22.00 -22.63
CA PHE A 52 -18.48 21.05 -21.56
C PHE A 52 -19.11 19.74 -22.07
N ASP A 53 -18.29 18.81 -22.57
CA ASP A 53 -18.73 17.41 -22.60
C ASP A 53 -18.35 16.73 -21.26
N TYR A 54 -19.34 16.63 -20.38
CA TYR A 54 -19.19 16.04 -19.04
C TYR A 54 -18.66 14.60 -19.09
N ARG A 55 -18.94 13.84 -20.15
CA ARG A 55 -18.47 12.45 -20.28
C ARG A 55 -16.97 12.38 -20.51
N VAL A 56 -16.43 13.29 -21.33
CA VAL A 56 -14.99 13.36 -21.62
C VAL A 56 -14.23 13.79 -20.36
N ILE A 57 -14.71 14.82 -19.67
CA ILE A 57 -14.11 15.31 -18.42
C ILE A 57 -14.13 14.22 -17.34
N ALA A 58 -15.25 13.51 -17.19
CA ALA A 58 -15.35 12.40 -16.24
C ALA A 58 -14.36 11.26 -16.55
N ALA A 59 -14.18 10.92 -17.83
CA ALA A 59 -13.22 9.90 -18.23
C ALA A 59 -11.77 10.34 -17.94
N GLU A 60 -11.41 11.59 -18.22
CA GLU A 60 -10.08 12.15 -17.91
C GLU A 60 -9.84 12.22 -16.39
N LEU A 61 -10.87 12.53 -15.59
CA LEU A 61 -10.82 12.50 -14.13
C LEU A 61 -10.57 11.08 -13.60
N ILE A 62 -11.24 10.07 -14.14
CA ILE A 62 -11.00 8.68 -13.72
C ILE A 62 -9.59 8.24 -14.14
N TYR A 63 -9.15 8.63 -15.35
CA TYR A 63 -7.81 8.32 -15.84
C TYR A 63 -6.72 8.90 -14.93
N ILE A 64 -6.84 10.18 -14.53
CA ILE A 64 -5.86 10.77 -13.62
C ILE A 64 -5.91 10.13 -12.23
N LEU A 65 -7.09 9.75 -11.72
CA LEU A 65 -7.18 9.02 -10.47
C LEU A 65 -6.38 7.72 -10.56
N VAL A 66 -6.55 6.93 -11.63
CA VAL A 66 -5.78 5.70 -11.89
C VAL A 66 -4.28 5.98 -11.91
N LEU A 67 -3.82 7.01 -12.64
CA LEU A 67 -2.40 7.37 -12.67
C LEU A 67 -1.84 7.67 -11.27
N ILE A 68 -2.57 8.44 -10.46
CA ILE A 68 -2.16 8.79 -9.08
C ILE A 68 -1.97 7.54 -8.22
N GLU A 69 -2.81 6.53 -8.41
CA GLU A 69 -2.73 5.30 -7.62
C GLU A 69 -1.57 4.42 -8.01
N ILE A 70 -1.36 4.24 -9.31
CA ILE A 70 -0.20 3.51 -9.80
C ILE A 70 1.07 4.21 -9.31
N TYR A 71 1.11 5.54 -9.34
CA TYR A 71 2.22 6.31 -8.79
C TYR A 71 2.39 6.09 -7.28
N ARG A 72 1.30 6.08 -6.50
CA ARG A 72 1.33 5.80 -5.05
C ARG A 72 1.89 4.41 -4.75
N LEU A 73 1.42 3.39 -5.46
CA LEU A 73 1.92 2.01 -5.36
C LEU A 73 3.42 1.94 -5.61
N LEU A 74 3.90 2.69 -6.61
CA LEU A 74 5.29 2.74 -7.00
C LEU A 74 6.17 3.42 -5.95
N ILE A 75 5.68 4.50 -5.33
CA ILE A 75 6.37 5.19 -4.22
C ILE A 75 6.42 4.32 -2.97
N ILE A 76 5.34 3.59 -2.64
CA ILE A 76 5.33 2.65 -1.52
C ILE A 76 6.38 1.56 -1.73
N TYR A 77 6.46 1.01 -2.95
CA TYR A 77 7.49 0.04 -3.30
C TYR A 77 8.90 0.60 -3.05
N LEU A 78 9.19 1.81 -3.56
CA LEU A 78 10.50 2.46 -3.41
C LEU A 78 10.85 2.75 -1.94
N ARG A 79 9.86 3.10 -1.11
CA ARG A 79 10.08 3.46 0.29
C ARG A 79 10.39 2.24 1.16
N GLU A 80 9.62 1.18 1.00
CA GLU A 80 9.66 0.09 1.96
C GLU A 80 10.70 -0.98 1.61
N HIS A 81 11.06 -1.20 0.33
CA HIS A 81 11.88 -2.35 -0.16
C HIS A 81 11.43 -3.76 0.32
N ARG A 82 10.41 -3.82 1.18
CA ARG A 82 9.71 -4.96 1.77
C ARG A 82 8.29 -4.50 2.06
N VAL A 83 7.35 -4.93 1.24
CA VAL A 83 6.00 -4.39 1.30
C VAL A 83 5.32 -4.80 2.62
N ALA A 84 5.05 -3.83 3.49
CA ALA A 84 4.32 -4.10 4.73
C ALA A 84 2.92 -4.63 4.38
N VAL A 85 2.58 -5.78 4.92
CA VAL A 85 1.35 -6.51 4.58
C VAL A 85 0.12 -5.63 4.82
N ASP A 86 0.11 -4.83 5.88
CA ASP A 86 -0.99 -3.92 6.21
C ASP A 86 -1.20 -2.85 5.13
N ILE A 87 -0.11 -2.27 4.62
CA ILE A 87 -0.13 -1.25 3.54
C ILE A 87 -0.60 -1.90 2.24
N MET A 88 -0.17 -3.12 1.94
CA MET A 88 -0.64 -3.85 0.75
C MET A 88 -2.14 -4.09 0.77
N ILE A 89 -2.69 -4.44 1.93
CA ILE A 89 -4.12 -4.71 2.08
C ILE A 89 -4.92 -3.43 1.83
N GLU A 90 -4.49 -2.31 2.43
CA GLU A 90 -5.15 -1.01 2.23
C GLU A 90 -5.17 -0.62 0.76
N VAL A 91 -4.01 -0.66 0.10
CA VAL A 91 -3.92 -0.28 -1.31
C VAL A 91 -4.63 -1.29 -2.22
N GLY A 92 -4.62 -2.58 -1.89
CA GLY A 92 -5.37 -3.61 -2.59
C GLY A 92 -6.88 -3.37 -2.56
N ILE A 93 -7.42 -2.97 -1.41
CA ILE A 93 -8.83 -2.59 -1.26
C ILE A 93 -9.15 -1.37 -2.14
N VAL A 94 -8.32 -0.32 -2.06
CA VAL A 94 -8.51 0.92 -2.87
C VAL A 94 -8.46 0.60 -4.37
N SER A 95 -7.57 -0.29 -4.79
CA SER A 95 -7.45 -0.73 -6.18
C SER A 95 -8.68 -1.52 -6.66
N ILE A 96 -9.19 -2.46 -5.85
CA ILE A 96 -10.39 -3.23 -6.20
C ILE A 96 -11.61 -2.32 -6.33
N LEU A 97 -11.81 -1.40 -5.37
CA LEU A 97 -12.94 -0.46 -5.41
C LEU A 97 -12.88 0.43 -6.64
N ARG A 98 -11.69 0.88 -7.03
CA ARG A 98 -11.49 1.68 -8.23
C ARG A 98 -11.83 0.94 -9.51
N GLU A 99 -11.45 -0.34 -9.62
CA GLU A 99 -11.78 -1.16 -10.79
C GLU A 99 -13.31 -1.25 -10.98
N ILE A 100 -14.05 -1.38 -9.87
CA ILE A 100 -15.52 -1.38 -9.87
C ILE A 100 -16.08 0.00 -10.28
N ILE A 101 -15.46 1.09 -9.83
CA ILE A 101 -15.87 2.46 -10.22
C ILE A 101 -15.60 2.69 -11.71
N LEU A 102 -14.47 2.21 -12.23
CA LEU A 102 -14.04 2.41 -13.62
C LEU A 102 -14.96 1.71 -14.63
N HIS A 103 -15.29 0.45 -14.40
CA HIS A 103 -16.14 -0.34 -15.31
C HIS A 103 -17.63 -0.22 -14.98
N GLY A 104 -17.97 0.30 -13.80
CA GLY A 104 -19.34 0.34 -13.31
C GLY A 104 -19.86 -1.05 -12.90
N ILE A 105 -20.81 -1.08 -11.98
CA ILE A 105 -21.27 -2.35 -11.39
C ILE A 105 -22.12 -3.19 -12.35
N LEU A 106 -22.71 -2.58 -13.39
CA LEU A 106 -23.58 -3.28 -14.35
C LEU A 106 -22.81 -4.04 -15.45
N GLU A 107 -21.55 -3.68 -15.71
CA GLU A 107 -20.74 -4.34 -16.76
C GLU A 107 -20.02 -5.60 -16.23
N ILE A 108 -20.01 -5.79 -14.91
CA ILE A 108 -19.30 -6.89 -14.25
C ILE A 108 -20.25 -8.09 -14.10
N GLU A 109 -19.75 -9.27 -14.46
CA GLU A 109 -20.49 -10.52 -14.29
C GLU A 109 -20.94 -10.72 -12.82
N PRO A 110 -22.21 -11.10 -12.56
CA PRO A 110 -22.73 -11.21 -11.20
C PRO A 110 -21.93 -12.16 -10.29
N LEU A 111 -21.43 -13.27 -10.85
CA LEU A 111 -20.59 -14.21 -10.11
C LEU A 111 -19.25 -13.56 -9.67
N LYS A 112 -18.66 -12.74 -10.56
CA LYS A 112 -17.43 -12.00 -10.29
C LYS A 112 -17.64 -10.94 -9.21
N LEU A 113 -18.80 -10.27 -9.20
CA LEU A 113 -19.16 -9.33 -8.12
C LEU A 113 -19.23 -10.02 -6.75
N VAL A 114 -19.83 -11.20 -6.67
CA VAL A 114 -19.88 -11.98 -5.41
C VAL A 114 -18.46 -12.38 -4.97
N ALA A 115 -17.62 -12.85 -5.90
CA ALA A 115 -16.24 -13.19 -5.60
C ALA A 115 -15.44 -11.98 -5.07
N ILE A 116 -15.60 -10.81 -5.70
CA ILE A 116 -14.97 -9.56 -5.26
C ILE A 116 -15.47 -9.15 -3.88
N ALA A 117 -16.77 -9.25 -3.60
CA ALA A 117 -17.33 -8.94 -2.29
C ALA A 117 -16.75 -9.83 -1.19
N ILE A 118 -16.66 -11.14 -1.43
CA ILE A 118 -16.03 -12.10 -0.50
C ILE A 118 -14.56 -11.74 -0.27
N LEU A 119 -13.82 -11.43 -1.34
CA LEU A 119 -12.43 -11.00 -1.25
C LEU A 119 -12.28 -9.71 -0.42
N LEU A 120 -13.13 -8.71 -0.64
CA LEU A 120 -13.12 -7.46 0.12
C LEU A 120 -13.39 -7.69 1.60
N ILE A 121 -14.37 -8.56 1.93
CA ILE A 121 -14.64 -8.94 3.33
C ILE A 121 -13.42 -9.62 3.96
N ALA A 122 -12.75 -10.51 3.23
CA ALA A 122 -11.53 -11.18 3.71
C ALA A 122 -10.40 -10.17 3.97
N LEU A 123 -10.18 -9.21 3.05
CA LEU A 123 -9.16 -8.16 3.18
C LEU A 123 -9.47 -7.21 4.35
N LEU A 124 -10.73 -6.76 4.49
CA LEU A 124 -11.16 -5.93 5.64
C LEU A 124 -10.98 -6.67 6.96
N SER A 125 -11.30 -7.97 6.99
CA SER A 125 -11.11 -8.80 8.18
C SER A 125 -9.64 -8.89 8.55
N LEU A 126 -8.77 -9.15 7.56
CA LEU A 126 -7.33 -9.21 7.77
C LEU A 126 -6.75 -7.89 8.30
N LEU A 127 -7.21 -6.76 7.75
CA LEU A 127 -6.85 -5.43 8.23
C LEU A 127 -7.28 -5.21 9.69
N ARG A 128 -8.51 -5.61 10.04
CA ARG A 128 -9.03 -5.50 11.41
C ARG A 128 -8.23 -6.35 12.40
N PHE A 129 -7.92 -7.59 12.05
CA PHE A 129 -7.10 -8.47 12.91
C PHE A 129 -5.64 -8.00 13.01
N GLY A 130 -5.09 -7.42 11.94
CA GLY A 130 -3.78 -6.76 11.96
C GLY A 130 -3.72 -5.61 12.95
N ALA A 131 -4.73 -4.74 12.93
CA ALA A 131 -4.85 -3.58 13.82
C ALA A 131 -5.02 -3.98 15.30
N ILE A 132 -5.92 -4.94 15.60
CA ILE A 132 -6.18 -5.40 16.98
C ILE A 132 -4.90 -5.92 17.65
N ARG A 133 -4.08 -6.67 16.90
CA ARG A 133 -2.82 -7.23 17.43
C ARG A 133 -1.82 -6.14 17.82
N LYS A 134 -1.83 -5.01 17.12
CA LYS A 134 -0.95 -3.88 17.41
C LYS A 134 -1.36 -3.17 18.71
N GLU A 135 -2.66 -3.04 18.94
CA GLU A 135 -3.22 -2.44 20.17
C GLU A 135 -2.98 -3.29 21.41
N GLU A 136 -3.10 -4.63 21.33
CA GLU A 136 -2.80 -5.53 22.46
C GLU A 136 -1.32 -5.47 22.89
N VAL A 137 -0.40 -5.38 21.92
CA VAL A 137 1.04 -5.28 22.19
C VAL A 137 1.39 -3.96 22.87
N GLU A 138 0.85 -2.82 22.38
CA GLU A 138 1.09 -1.52 23.01
C GLU A 138 0.46 -1.41 24.40
N ALA A 139 -0.75 -1.97 24.60
CA ALA A 139 -1.40 -2.00 25.90
C ALA A 139 -0.59 -2.81 26.93
N GLY A 140 -0.11 -4.00 26.54
CA GLY A 140 0.71 -4.84 27.42
C GLY A 140 2.05 -4.21 27.81
N VAL A 141 2.69 -3.49 26.89
CA VAL A 141 3.95 -2.75 27.18
C VAL A 141 3.69 -1.59 28.16
N ARG A 142 2.62 -0.82 27.94
CA ARG A 142 2.26 0.30 28.82
C ARG A 142 1.95 -0.17 30.24
N ASP A 143 1.22 -1.26 30.38
CA ASP A 143 0.87 -1.82 31.69
C ASP A 143 2.10 -2.39 32.42
N GLY A 144 3.04 -3.00 31.68
CA GLY A 144 4.33 -3.44 32.22
C GLY A 144 5.18 -2.29 32.78
N ILE A 145 5.28 -1.17 32.04
CA ILE A 145 6.01 0.03 32.48
C ILE A 145 5.36 0.62 33.74
N PHE A 146 4.03 0.72 33.79
CA PHE A 146 3.32 1.20 34.98
C PHE A 146 3.54 0.31 36.21
N ALA A 147 3.55 -1.01 36.02
CA ALA A 147 3.83 -1.96 37.10
C ALA A 147 5.26 -1.82 37.64
N GLU A 148 6.24 -1.60 36.75
CA GLU A 148 7.65 -1.42 37.13
C GLU A 148 7.90 -0.09 37.84
N MET A 149 7.27 1.00 37.36
CA MET A 149 7.30 2.30 38.05
C MET A 149 6.70 2.20 39.44
N ARG A 150 5.54 1.53 39.59
CA ARG A 150 4.90 1.35 40.89
C ARG A 150 5.78 0.56 41.85
N LYS A 151 6.39 -0.53 41.40
CA LYS A 151 7.35 -1.31 42.20
C LYS A 151 8.55 -0.48 42.63
N THR A 152 9.07 0.36 41.73
CA THR A 152 10.20 1.25 42.02
C THR A 152 9.82 2.28 43.10
N VAL A 153 8.65 2.92 42.97
CA VAL A 153 8.14 3.88 43.96
C VAL A 153 7.90 3.24 45.33
N GLU A 154 7.34 2.03 45.37
CA GLU A 154 7.13 1.28 46.61
C GLU A 154 8.46 0.89 47.27
N LYS A 155 9.47 0.52 46.47
CA LYS A 155 10.82 0.19 46.96
C LYS A 155 11.51 1.40 47.60
N TYR A 156 11.41 2.59 47.00
CA TYR A 156 11.94 3.82 47.59
C TYR A 156 11.17 4.25 48.85
N ARG A 157 9.85 4.00 48.91
CA ARG A 157 9.03 4.30 50.08
C ARG A 157 9.36 3.42 51.29
N GLN A 158 9.73 2.15 51.08
CA GLN A 158 10.16 1.25 52.16
C GLN A 158 11.58 1.54 52.65
N GLN A 159 12.45 2.10 51.81
CA GLN A 159 13.84 2.39 52.18
C GLN A 159 14.01 3.72 52.96
N SER A 160 12.97 4.55 53.01
CA SER A 160 12.95 5.84 53.71
C SER A 160 12.22 5.80 55.07
N ARG A 161 11.90 4.61 55.58
CA ARG A 161 11.37 4.36 56.94
C ARG A 161 12.36 3.49 57.71
#